data_AF-A0A5C9AV11-F1
#
_entry.id   AF-A0A5C9AV11-F1
#
_cell.length_a   1.000
_cell.length_b   1.000
_cell.length_c   1.000
_cell.angle_alpha   90.00
_cell.angle_beta   90.00
_cell.angle_gamma   90.00
#
_symmetry.space_group_name_H-M   'P 1'
#
loop_
_entity.id
_entity.type
_entity.pdbx_description
1 polymer ?
#
loop_
_entity_poly.entity_id
_entity_poly.type
_entity_poly.pdbx_seq_one_letter_code
_entity_poly.pdbx_strand_id
1 'polypeptide(L)'
;MFSNRASIASILQGFHVDDRMLGYNSFVARLYNWCLSLGFMPGKIMPSRAFCSDESQGFPIILLAKHFGAFPFNHGRVGGIISLDRHGPHADHGRDLLLIQASHVGYDPETGEFGVYRRLHTEQNSNSCSCGKIGSILEWYRAGFHYARENVRLIRHGDTPALLIDNQLLSRDRGDGIFLVADNLIDGVVRHNHLPPPLAARSTGMVFAAAPGLIARLGAATWPAQGSIAIGPRLSADDFFFEREFVNPDLSKDQLERNILPTMPWILTSKQPLLTAARANTIAEFDRAYRSLAQFPRLRGKNLLFLAGLNIDISPYPGEHFPLTKFMPWAAYLQREDGSREMLEQDDLIERLAAQPDDNPSQLALDQAIATMVQHRDVRVRL
;
A
#
# COMPACT_ATOMS: atom_id res chain seq x y z
N MET A 1 -9.08 1.72 9.23
CA MET A 1 -8.14 2.84 9.03
C MET A 1 -8.73 4.08 8.35
N PHE A 2 -9.16 4.04 7.08
CA PHE A 2 -9.52 5.25 6.31
C PHE A 2 -11.01 5.62 6.29
N SER A 3 -11.71 5.54 7.43
CA SER A 3 -13.15 5.80 7.49
C SER A 3 -13.55 7.28 7.44
N ASN A 4 -12.66 8.19 7.87
CA ASN A 4 -12.89 9.63 7.81
C ASN A 4 -12.07 10.25 6.67
N ARG A 5 -12.76 10.77 5.66
CA ARG A 5 -12.15 11.36 4.46
C ARG A 5 -11.22 12.53 4.80
N ALA A 6 -11.59 13.35 5.79
CA ALA A 6 -10.83 14.53 6.18
C ALA A 6 -9.44 14.20 6.79
N SER A 7 -9.24 12.98 7.29
CA SER A 7 -7.96 12.57 7.88
C SER A 7 -7.04 11.81 6.92
N ILE A 8 -7.51 11.40 5.74
CA ILE A 8 -6.74 10.53 4.84
C ILE A 8 -5.42 11.16 4.42
N ALA A 9 -5.44 12.44 4.02
CA ALA A 9 -4.23 13.16 3.64
C ALA A 9 -3.18 13.14 4.76
N SER A 10 -3.59 13.43 6.00
CA SER A 10 -2.71 13.44 7.17
C SER A 10 -2.16 12.05 7.49
N ILE A 11 -3.00 11.01 7.45
CA ILE A 11 -2.57 9.62 7.68
C ILE A 11 -1.53 9.20 6.64
N LEU A 12 -1.79 9.48 5.35
CA LEU A 12 -0.84 9.16 4.30
C LEU A 12 0.47 9.91 4.50
N GLN A 13 0.42 11.22 4.79
CA GLN A 13 1.61 12.04 5.03
C GLN A 13 2.46 11.57 6.21
N GLY A 14 1.85 10.96 7.23
CA GLY A 14 2.56 10.40 8.38
C GLY A 14 3.48 9.23 8.06
N PHE A 15 3.33 8.57 6.90
CA PHE A 15 4.26 7.52 6.47
C PHE A 15 5.44 8.12 5.68
N HIS A 16 6.50 8.48 6.37
CA HIS A 16 7.68 9.14 5.80
C HIS A 16 8.58 8.15 5.04
N VAL A 17 9.06 8.56 3.87
CA VAL A 17 9.84 7.71 2.94
C VAL A 17 11.32 8.07 2.95
N ASP A 18 11.64 9.36 2.95
CA ASP A 18 13.00 9.88 2.81
C ASP A 18 13.85 9.52 4.02
N ASP A 19 15.12 9.14 3.79
CA ASP A 19 16.14 8.80 4.79
C ASP A 19 15.78 7.70 5.81
N ARG A 20 14.74 6.91 5.52
CA ARG A 20 14.19 5.89 6.44
C ARG A 20 14.29 4.46 5.91
N MET A 21 14.91 4.29 4.75
CA MET A 21 15.05 3.00 4.08
C MET A 21 16.29 2.26 4.56
N LEU A 22 16.11 0.98 4.91
CA LEU A 22 17.19 0.07 5.28
C LEU A 22 17.41 -0.93 4.15
N GLY A 23 18.66 -1.14 3.73
CA GLY A 23 18.98 -2.28 2.86
C GLY A 23 18.59 -3.58 3.56
N TYR A 24 17.96 -4.51 2.84
CA TYR A 24 17.42 -5.73 3.46
C TYR A 24 18.49 -6.56 4.19
N ASN A 25 19.74 -6.52 3.72
CA ASN A 25 20.89 -7.15 4.35
C ASN A 25 21.16 -6.61 5.78
N SER A 26 21.07 -5.28 5.97
CA SER A 26 21.24 -4.65 7.27
C SER A 26 19.97 -4.79 8.12
N PHE A 27 18.80 -4.59 7.51
CA PHE A 27 17.51 -4.65 8.18
C PHE A 27 17.27 -6.00 8.88
N VAL A 28 17.48 -7.13 8.19
CA VAL A 28 17.14 -8.43 8.76
C VAL A 28 18.07 -8.81 9.91
N ALA A 29 19.35 -8.45 9.84
CA ALA A 29 20.29 -8.63 10.95
C ALA A 29 19.88 -7.80 12.18
N ARG A 30 19.59 -6.51 11.97
CA ARG A 30 19.07 -5.61 13.02
C ARG A 30 17.78 -6.14 13.64
N LEU A 31 16.84 -6.61 12.82
CA LEU A 31 15.58 -7.18 13.28
C LEU A 31 15.79 -8.44 14.13
N TYR A 32 16.69 -9.33 13.71
CA TYR A 32 17.05 -10.51 14.50
C TYR A 32 17.62 -10.12 15.86
N ASN A 33 18.60 -9.22 15.89
CA ASN A 33 19.20 -8.73 17.13
C ASN A 33 18.17 -8.02 18.02
N TRP A 34 17.24 -7.28 17.42
CA TRP A 34 16.15 -6.66 18.16
C TRP A 34 15.27 -7.70 18.85
N CYS A 35 14.86 -8.76 18.13
CA CYS A 35 14.11 -9.87 18.74
C CYS A 35 14.86 -10.44 19.95
N LEU A 36 16.18 -10.64 19.86
CA LEU A 36 16.98 -11.13 20.98
C LEU A 36 16.99 -10.14 22.16
N SER A 37 17.15 -8.84 21.89
CA SER A 37 17.09 -7.80 22.93
C SER A 37 15.72 -7.72 23.62
N LEU A 38 14.66 -8.13 22.92
CA LEU A 38 13.30 -8.22 23.46
C LEU A 38 13.07 -9.50 24.30
N GLY A 39 14.05 -10.40 24.38
CA GLY A 39 13.97 -11.66 25.12
C GLY A 39 13.51 -12.87 24.31
N PHE A 40 13.46 -12.76 22.98
CA PHE A 40 13.11 -13.89 22.12
C PHE A 40 14.25 -14.91 22.13
N MET A 41 13.92 -16.20 22.11
CA MET A 41 14.89 -17.28 22.26
C MET A 41 15.56 -17.62 20.90
N PRO A 42 16.91 -17.54 20.80
CA PRO A 42 17.64 -17.94 19.60
C PRO A 42 17.27 -19.36 19.14
N GLY A 43 17.06 -19.54 17.83
CA GLY A 43 16.68 -20.82 17.24
C GLY A 43 15.25 -21.29 17.55
N LYS A 44 14.44 -20.49 18.26
CA LYS A 44 13.01 -20.76 18.55
C LYS A 44 12.05 -19.68 18.04
N ILE A 45 12.59 -18.70 17.31
CA ILE A 45 11.82 -17.67 16.61
C ILE A 45 11.32 -18.26 15.30
N MET A 46 10.01 -18.32 15.10
CA MET A 46 9.42 -18.72 13.82
C MET A 46 9.08 -17.47 12.99
N PRO A 47 9.94 -17.11 12.01
CA PRO A 47 9.64 -15.99 11.13
C PRO A 47 8.46 -16.32 10.23
N SER A 48 7.70 -15.28 9.90
CA SER A 48 6.63 -15.33 8.93
C SER A 48 6.62 -14.06 8.12
N ARG A 49 6.15 -14.18 6.87
CA ARG A 49 6.08 -13.07 5.93
C ARG A 49 4.72 -12.98 5.26
N ALA A 50 4.28 -11.75 5.05
CA ALA A 50 3.15 -11.39 4.20
C ALA A 50 3.60 -10.43 3.11
N PHE A 51 4.33 -10.98 2.14
CA PHE A 51 4.83 -10.28 0.95
C PHE A 51 4.01 -10.69 -0.29
N CYS A 52 4.09 -9.87 -1.33
CA CYS A 52 3.54 -10.19 -2.65
C CYS A 52 4.18 -11.47 -3.23
N SER A 53 3.51 -12.08 -4.22
CA SER A 53 4.01 -13.26 -4.94
C SER A 53 5.00 -12.92 -6.06
N ASP A 54 5.30 -11.64 -6.27
CA ASP A 54 6.24 -11.16 -7.28
C ASP A 54 7.66 -11.71 -7.00
N GLU A 55 8.41 -12.04 -8.05
CA GLU A 55 9.72 -12.68 -7.93
C GLU A 55 10.76 -11.78 -7.24
N SER A 56 10.60 -10.46 -7.34
CA SER A 56 11.44 -9.47 -6.64
C SER A 56 11.44 -9.66 -5.12
N GLN A 57 10.40 -10.30 -4.57
CA GLN A 57 10.27 -10.54 -3.13
C GLN A 57 11.06 -11.76 -2.63
N GLY A 58 11.73 -12.49 -3.53
CA GLY A 58 12.52 -13.68 -3.19
C GLY A 58 13.77 -13.38 -2.35
N PHE A 59 14.47 -12.28 -2.63
CA PHE A 59 15.70 -11.91 -1.92
C PHE A 59 15.46 -11.64 -0.41
N PRO A 60 14.42 -10.88 0.00
CA PRO A 60 13.97 -10.82 1.39
C PRO A 60 13.78 -12.18 2.08
N ILE A 61 13.21 -13.18 1.38
CA ILE A 61 12.93 -14.50 1.95
C ILE A 61 14.23 -15.25 2.24
N ILE A 62 15.23 -15.16 1.36
CA ILE A 62 16.56 -15.77 1.53
C ILE A 62 17.22 -15.19 2.78
N LEU A 63 17.22 -13.85 2.93
CA LEU A 63 17.84 -13.19 4.08
C LEU A 63 17.15 -13.53 5.39
N LEU A 64 15.81 -13.60 5.41
CA LEU A 64 15.07 -14.06 6.59
C LEU A 64 15.46 -15.48 6.98
N ALA A 65 15.53 -16.40 6.01
CA ALA A 65 15.95 -17.77 6.28
C ALA A 65 17.38 -17.84 6.81
N LYS A 66 18.29 -17.06 6.23
CA LYS A 66 19.69 -16.95 6.65
C LYS A 66 19.83 -16.53 8.11
N HIS A 67 19.11 -15.49 8.54
CA HIS A 67 19.27 -14.92 9.88
C HIS A 67 18.47 -15.64 10.97
N PHE A 68 17.27 -16.12 10.66
CA PHE A 68 16.39 -16.77 11.64
C PHE A 68 16.52 -18.29 11.67
N GLY A 69 17.22 -18.88 10.70
CA GLY A 69 17.47 -20.32 10.64
C GLY A 69 16.28 -21.16 10.18
N ALA A 70 15.22 -20.52 9.68
CA ALA A 70 14.02 -21.18 9.17
C ALA A 70 13.45 -20.38 8.00
N PHE A 71 12.98 -21.07 6.95
CA PHE A 71 12.20 -20.41 5.90
C PHE A 71 10.95 -19.79 6.51
N PRO A 72 10.64 -18.51 6.21
CA PRO A 72 9.52 -17.84 6.82
C PRO A 72 8.21 -18.50 6.43
N PHE A 73 7.37 -18.79 7.43
CA PHE A 73 6.01 -19.25 7.22
C PHE A 73 5.26 -18.23 6.33
N ASN A 74 4.53 -18.69 5.33
CA ASN A 74 3.85 -17.82 4.38
C ASN A 74 2.48 -17.37 4.90
N HIS A 75 2.37 -16.15 5.44
CA HIS A 75 1.09 -15.49 5.71
C HIS A 75 0.53 -14.74 4.50
N GLY A 76 1.37 -14.48 3.50
CA GLY A 76 1.11 -13.56 2.41
C GLY A 76 0.14 -14.07 1.34
N ARG A 77 -0.53 -13.09 0.77
CA ARG A 77 -1.22 -13.09 -0.51
C ARG A 77 -0.69 -11.93 -1.36
N VAL A 78 -1.09 -11.92 -2.64
CA VAL A 78 -0.69 -10.89 -3.61
C VAL A 78 -0.93 -9.47 -3.04
N GLY A 79 0.03 -8.57 -3.26
CA GLY A 79 0.00 -7.20 -2.76
C GLY A 79 0.36 -7.03 -1.27
N GLY A 80 0.82 -8.09 -0.60
CA GLY A 80 1.22 -8.01 0.81
C GLY A 80 0.06 -8.13 1.79
N ILE A 81 -1.05 -8.75 1.39
CA ILE A 81 -2.21 -9.03 2.25
C ILE A 81 -1.92 -10.23 3.15
N ILE A 82 -2.28 -10.14 4.44
CA ILE A 82 -2.20 -11.21 5.42
C ILE A 82 -3.43 -12.11 5.34
N SER A 83 -3.22 -13.40 5.19
CA SER A 83 -4.26 -14.42 5.32
C SER A 83 -4.51 -14.71 6.81
N LEU A 84 -5.58 -14.15 7.39
CA LEU A 84 -5.85 -14.24 8.85
C LEU A 84 -6.13 -15.67 9.33
N ASP A 85 -6.61 -16.54 8.44
CA ASP A 85 -6.80 -17.97 8.68
C ASP A 85 -5.49 -18.71 8.97
N ARG A 86 -4.34 -18.10 8.67
CA ARG A 86 -3.02 -18.70 8.90
C ARG A 86 -2.40 -18.35 10.25
N HIS A 87 -3.06 -17.52 11.07
CA HIS A 87 -2.60 -17.21 12.43
C HIS A 87 -2.50 -18.45 13.33
N GLY A 88 -3.47 -19.37 13.21
CA GLY A 88 -3.50 -20.64 13.95
C GLY A 88 -2.27 -21.49 13.68
N PRO A 89 -2.06 -21.94 12.43
CA PRO A 89 -0.88 -22.73 12.07
C PRO A 89 0.44 -22.05 12.42
N HIS A 90 0.60 -20.74 12.20
CA HIS A 90 1.84 -20.04 12.56
C HIS A 90 2.11 -20.05 14.07
N ALA A 91 1.07 -19.87 14.90
CA ALA A 91 1.21 -19.90 16.35
C ALA A 91 1.74 -21.25 16.89
N ASP A 92 1.45 -22.34 16.18
CA ASP A 92 1.86 -23.70 16.55
C ASP A 92 3.32 -24.02 16.15
N HIS A 93 3.95 -23.19 15.32
CA HIS A 93 5.26 -23.49 14.70
C HIS A 93 6.49 -22.95 15.46
N GLY A 94 6.30 -22.10 16.47
CA GLY A 94 7.40 -21.47 17.20
C GLY A 94 7.08 -21.18 18.66
N ARG A 95 8.12 -21.00 19.47
CA ARG A 95 7.98 -20.43 20.81
C ARG A 95 7.67 -18.95 20.69
N ASP A 96 8.55 -18.25 19.98
CA ASP A 96 8.47 -16.83 19.71
C ASP A 96 8.13 -16.63 18.23
N LEU A 97 7.33 -15.61 17.94
CA LEU A 97 6.75 -15.42 16.61
C LEU A 97 7.18 -14.07 16.05
N LEU A 98 7.65 -14.08 14.81
CA LEU A 98 7.91 -12.86 14.05
C LEU A 98 7.00 -12.87 12.82
N LEU A 99 6.27 -11.79 12.57
CA LEU A 99 5.53 -11.59 11.33
C LEU A 99 5.97 -10.27 10.70
N ILE A 100 6.39 -10.32 9.44
CA ILE A 100 6.73 -9.14 8.64
C ILE A 100 5.71 -9.02 7.52
N GLN A 101 4.99 -7.91 7.46
CA GLN A 101 4.09 -7.58 6.36
C GLN A 101 4.69 -6.45 5.54
N ALA A 102 4.64 -6.61 4.22
CA ALA A 102 5.07 -5.54 3.32
C ALA A 102 4.24 -5.54 2.06
N SER A 103 3.67 -4.38 1.73
CA SER A 103 3.40 -4.05 0.34
C SER A 103 4.74 -3.89 -0.39
N HIS A 104 4.72 -3.80 -1.71
CA HIS A 104 5.93 -3.53 -2.48
C HIS A 104 5.69 -2.60 -3.65
N VAL A 105 6.76 -1.92 -4.07
CA VAL A 105 6.76 -1.03 -5.24
C VAL A 105 8.15 -1.07 -5.88
N GLY A 106 8.17 -1.12 -7.21
CA GLY A 106 9.41 -1.03 -7.98
C GLY A 106 9.96 0.39 -7.98
N TYR A 107 11.27 0.52 -8.10
CA TYR A 107 11.95 1.80 -8.26
C TYR A 107 13.03 1.67 -9.33
N ASP A 108 13.04 2.59 -10.29
CA ASP A 108 14.11 2.71 -11.27
C ASP A 108 15.13 3.76 -10.80
N PRO A 109 16.37 3.35 -10.45
CA PRO A 109 17.38 4.28 -9.96
C PRO A 109 17.90 5.24 -11.04
N GLU A 110 17.73 4.93 -12.33
CA GLU A 110 18.19 5.80 -13.42
C GLU A 110 17.26 6.99 -13.61
N THR A 111 15.95 6.75 -13.54
CA THR A 111 14.91 7.76 -13.79
C THR A 111 14.33 8.36 -12.51
N GLY A 112 14.51 7.68 -11.37
CA GLY A 112 13.85 8.01 -10.11
C GLY A 112 12.35 7.66 -10.07
N GLU A 113 11.87 6.88 -11.04
CA GLU A 113 10.46 6.53 -11.16
C GLU A 113 10.07 5.41 -10.19
N PHE A 114 8.96 5.60 -9.47
CA PHE A 114 8.32 4.55 -8.68
C PHE A 114 7.22 3.86 -9.47
N GLY A 115 7.08 2.56 -9.24
CA GLY A 115 6.04 1.73 -9.83
C GLY A 115 6.50 0.91 -11.03
N VAL A 116 7.78 1.00 -11.40
CA VAL A 116 8.38 0.28 -12.51
C VAL A 116 9.50 -0.61 -12.00
N TYR A 117 9.69 -1.76 -12.66
CA TYR A 117 10.74 -2.70 -12.30
C TYR A 117 11.25 -3.44 -13.54
N ARG A 118 12.57 -3.57 -13.66
CA ARG A 118 13.23 -4.26 -14.77
C ARG A 118 13.16 -5.78 -14.63
N ARG A 119 12.52 -6.47 -15.59
CA ARG A 119 12.30 -7.93 -15.55
C ARG A 119 13.40 -8.68 -16.31
N LEU A 120 14.45 -9.11 -15.61
CA LEU A 120 15.66 -9.75 -16.18
C LEU A 120 15.43 -11.06 -16.96
N HIS A 121 14.26 -11.68 -16.82
CA HIS A 121 13.93 -12.93 -17.51
C HIS A 121 13.06 -12.73 -18.76
N THR A 122 12.77 -11.49 -19.13
CA THR A 122 12.13 -11.17 -20.41
C THR A 122 13.19 -11.04 -21.51
N GLU A 123 12.82 -11.34 -22.76
CA GLU A 123 13.78 -11.30 -23.89
C GLU A 123 14.53 -9.97 -24.01
N GLN A 124 13.88 -8.86 -23.61
CA GLN A 124 14.41 -7.50 -23.74
C GLN A 124 14.74 -6.85 -22.40
N ASN A 125 14.69 -7.58 -21.28
CA ASN A 125 14.80 -7.01 -19.93
C ASN A 125 13.89 -5.78 -19.74
N SER A 126 12.63 -5.88 -20.17
CA SER A 126 11.73 -4.73 -20.21
C SER A 126 11.26 -4.33 -18.82
N ASN A 127 10.97 -3.04 -18.66
CA ASN A 127 10.35 -2.50 -17.46
C ASN A 127 8.85 -2.81 -17.48
N SER A 128 8.33 -3.27 -16.35
CA SER A 128 6.89 -3.47 -16.15
C SER A 128 6.42 -2.98 -14.78
N CYS A 129 5.11 -2.90 -14.59
CA CYS A 129 4.51 -2.41 -13.36
C CYS A 129 4.90 -3.28 -12.14
N SER A 130 5.30 -2.63 -11.04
CA SER A 130 5.55 -3.26 -9.74
C SER A 130 5.05 -2.38 -8.60
N CYS A 131 4.10 -2.80 -7.76
CA CYS A 131 3.36 -4.06 -7.76
C CYS A 131 2.39 -4.21 -8.95
N GLY A 132 2.50 -5.30 -9.72
CA GLY A 132 1.62 -5.54 -10.87
C GLY A 132 0.13 -5.62 -10.51
N LYS A 133 -0.21 -6.25 -9.37
CA LYS A 133 -1.61 -6.34 -8.93
C LYS A 133 -2.18 -4.98 -8.53
N ILE A 134 -1.44 -4.16 -7.77
CA ILE A 134 -1.89 -2.80 -7.45
C ILE A 134 -2.07 -2.01 -8.75
N GLY A 135 -1.10 -2.08 -9.67
CA GLY A 135 -1.20 -1.46 -11.00
C GLY A 135 -2.48 -1.80 -11.73
N SER A 136 -2.79 -3.09 -11.85
CA SER A 136 -4.02 -3.57 -12.51
C SER A 136 -5.30 -3.05 -11.85
N ILE A 137 -5.33 -2.90 -10.52
CA ILE A 137 -6.48 -2.31 -9.82
C ILE A 137 -6.61 -0.85 -10.23
N LEU A 138 -5.50 -0.10 -10.18
CA LEU A 138 -5.49 1.34 -10.47
C LEU A 138 -5.95 1.67 -11.90
N GLU A 139 -5.79 0.79 -12.88
CA GLU A 139 -6.20 1.03 -14.27
C GLU A 139 -7.67 1.43 -14.40
N TRP A 140 -8.58 0.71 -13.74
CA TRP A 140 -10.01 1.01 -13.78
C TRP A 140 -10.33 2.38 -13.17
N TYR A 141 -9.75 2.66 -12.00
CA TYR A 141 -9.93 3.92 -11.31
C TYR A 141 -9.31 5.11 -12.08
N ARG A 142 -8.15 4.90 -12.72
CA ARG A 142 -7.50 5.88 -13.60
C ARG A 142 -8.39 6.24 -14.79
N ALA A 143 -9.06 5.27 -15.41
CA ALA A 143 -9.98 5.54 -16.51
C ALA A 143 -11.15 6.45 -16.06
N GLY A 144 -11.76 6.16 -14.92
CA GLY A 144 -12.82 7.00 -14.34
C GLY A 144 -12.33 8.41 -13.98
N PHE A 145 -11.14 8.51 -13.37
CA PHE A 145 -10.54 9.80 -13.03
C PHE A 145 -10.18 10.63 -14.28
N HIS A 146 -9.60 10.00 -15.30
CA HIS A 146 -9.31 10.66 -16.57
C HIS A 146 -10.60 11.19 -17.22
N TYR A 147 -11.65 10.38 -17.23
CA TYR A 147 -12.96 10.82 -17.74
C TYR A 147 -13.47 12.05 -16.98
N ALA A 148 -13.41 12.06 -15.64
CA ALA A 148 -13.82 13.23 -14.85
C ALA A 148 -12.97 14.48 -15.12
N ARG A 149 -11.65 14.31 -15.29
CA ARG A 149 -10.72 15.42 -15.59
C ARG A 149 -11.06 16.13 -16.90
N GLU A 150 -11.50 15.39 -17.90
CA GLU A 150 -11.85 15.93 -19.22
C GLU A 150 -13.27 16.49 -19.30
N ASN A 151 -14.19 15.96 -18.48
CA ASN A 151 -15.64 16.20 -18.57
C ASN A 151 -16.23 17.04 -17.42
N VAL A 152 -15.42 17.42 -16.42
CA VAL A 152 -15.68 18.60 -15.61
C VAL A 152 -14.96 19.77 -16.26
N ARG A 153 -15.71 20.71 -16.83
CA ARG A 153 -15.15 21.80 -17.65
C ARG A 153 -15.42 23.16 -17.04
N LEU A 154 -14.40 24.01 -17.04
CA LEU A 154 -14.48 25.41 -16.59
C LEU A 154 -14.99 26.26 -17.74
N ILE A 155 -16.05 27.04 -17.50
CA ILE A 155 -16.68 27.95 -18.47
C ILE A 155 -17.11 29.26 -17.82
N ARG A 156 -17.37 30.28 -18.63
CA ARG A 156 -18.13 31.46 -18.19
C ARG A 156 -19.56 31.39 -18.69
N HIS A 157 -20.52 31.61 -17.80
CA HIS A 157 -21.92 31.76 -18.14
C HIS A 157 -22.32 33.23 -17.89
N GLY A 158 -22.33 34.03 -18.96
CA GLY A 158 -22.24 35.49 -18.81
C GLY A 158 -20.91 35.86 -18.17
N ASP A 159 -20.92 36.71 -17.15
CA ASP A 159 -19.72 37.08 -16.39
C ASP A 159 -19.38 36.12 -15.24
N THR A 160 -20.26 35.15 -14.96
CA THR A 160 -20.15 34.25 -13.81
C THR A 160 -19.25 33.05 -14.13
N PRO A 161 -18.21 32.77 -13.34
CA PRO A 161 -17.47 31.52 -13.37
C PRO A 161 -18.39 30.33 -13.09
N ALA A 162 -18.41 29.36 -14.00
CA ALA A 162 -19.31 28.23 -13.96
C ALA A 162 -18.59 26.92 -14.35
N LEU A 163 -19.25 25.81 -14.07
CA LEU A 163 -18.84 24.46 -14.46
C LEU A 163 -19.85 23.88 -15.44
N LEU A 164 -19.37 23.30 -16.53
CA LEU A 164 -20.12 22.35 -17.36
C LEU A 164 -19.72 20.95 -16.93
N ILE A 165 -20.68 20.16 -16.44
CA ILE A 165 -20.44 18.81 -15.93
C ILE A 165 -21.27 17.82 -16.74
N ASP A 166 -20.62 16.77 -17.25
CA ASP A 166 -21.28 15.71 -18.00
C ASP A 166 -22.33 14.95 -17.16
N ASN A 167 -23.45 14.59 -17.78
CA ASN A 167 -24.57 13.90 -17.15
C ASN A 167 -24.14 12.58 -16.46
N GLN A 168 -23.15 11.87 -17.00
CA GLN A 168 -22.64 10.63 -16.39
C GLN A 168 -21.98 10.86 -15.01
N LEU A 169 -21.39 12.04 -14.79
CA LEU A 169 -20.79 12.43 -13.50
C LEU A 169 -21.82 13.00 -12.52
N LEU A 170 -22.99 13.40 -13.02
CA LEU A 170 -24.13 13.86 -12.22
C LEU A 170 -25.04 12.72 -11.80
N SER A 171 -25.07 11.63 -12.58
CA SER A 171 -25.87 10.43 -12.29
C SER A 171 -25.41 9.77 -10.98
N ARG A 172 -26.36 9.57 -10.06
CA ARG A 172 -26.15 8.94 -8.76
C ARG A 172 -26.71 7.52 -8.65
N ASP A 173 -27.45 7.06 -9.65
CA ASP A 173 -28.13 5.75 -9.63
C ASP A 173 -27.21 4.58 -10.01
N ARG A 174 -25.89 4.76 -9.83
CA ARG A 174 -24.84 3.80 -10.20
C ARG A 174 -24.18 3.30 -8.93
N GLY A 175 -23.98 1.98 -8.80
CA GLY A 175 -23.29 1.37 -7.66
C GLY A 175 -21.76 1.50 -7.71
N ASP A 176 -21.21 1.82 -8.88
CA ASP A 176 -19.76 1.82 -9.15
C ASP A 176 -19.25 3.12 -9.80
N GLY A 177 -18.00 3.47 -9.49
CA GLY A 177 -17.15 4.39 -10.24
C GLY A 177 -16.85 5.69 -9.50
N ILE A 178 -16.41 6.72 -10.23
CA ILE A 178 -16.11 8.05 -9.70
C ILE A 178 -17.36 8.89 -9.43
N PHE A 179 -17.41 9.56 -8.29
CA PHE A 179 -18.47 10.48 -7.88
C PHE A 179 -17.89 11.81 -7.47
N LEU A 180 -18.53 12.90 -7.90
CA LEU A 180 -18.12 14.25 -7.54
C LEU A 180 -18.63 14.64 -6.16
N VAL A 181 -17.82 15.39 -5.43
CA VAL A 181 -18.18 16.03 -4.17
C VAL A 181 -18.69 17.41 -4.54
N ALA A 182 -20.01 17.50 -4.75
CA ALA A 182 -20.64 18.68 -5.34
C ALA A 182 -20.35 19.95 -4.52
N ASP A 183 -20.36 19.87 -3.20
CA ASP A 183 -20.11 20.98 -2.26
C ASP A 183 -18.75 21.67 -2.51
N ASN A 184 -17.76 20.95 -3.02
CA ASN A 184 -16.42 21.49 -3.32
C ASN A 184 -16.35 22.17 -4.70
N LEU A 185 -17.32 21.91 -5.57
CA LEU A 185 -17.28 22.29 -6.98
C LEU A 185 -18.38 23.29 -7.36
N ILE A 186 -19.59 23.12 -6.82
CA ILE A 186 -20.82 23.81 -7.21
C ILE A 186 -21.28 24.73 -6.08
N ASP A 187 -21.61 25.97 -6.42
CA ASP A 187 -22.15 26.93 -5.47
C ASP A 187 -23.58 26.60 -5.05
N GLY A 188 -23.96 26.93 -3.82
CA GLY A 188 -25.35 26.77 -3.34
C GLY A 188 -25.81 25.33 -3.07
N VAL A 189 -24.89 24.38 -2.89
CA VAL A 189 -25.24 23.01 -2.46
C VAL A 189 -25.63 23.03 -0.98
N VAL A 190 -26.91 22.77 -0.68
CA VAL A 190 -27.47 22.88 0.68
C VAL A 190 -27.31 21.59 1.49
N ARG A 191 -27.27 20.44 0.81
CA ARG A 191 -27.01 19.11 1.38
C ARG A 191 -26.25 18.27 0.37
N HIS A 192 -25.34 17.42 0.84
CA HIS A 192 -24.77 16.35 0.03
C HIS A 192 -25.93 15.63 -0.69
N ASN A 193 -25.91 15.64 -2.03
CA ASN A 193 -26.88 15.08 -2.98
C ASN A 193 -28.02 15.97 -3.49
N HIS A 194 -28.20 17.20 -3.01
CA HIS A 194 -29.17 18.12 -3.60
C HIS A 194 -28.45 19.23 -4.36
N LEU A 195 -28.30 19.01 -5.67
CA LEU A 195 -27.74 20.01 -6.57
C LEU A 195 -28.70 21.21 -6.67
N PRO A 196 -28.18 22.44 -6.74
CA PRO A 196 -29.00 23.61 -7.03
C PRO A 196 -29.59 23.51 -8.45
N PRO A 197 -30.60 24.34 -8.78
CA PRO A 197 -31.04 24.48 -10.16
C PRO A 197 -29.85 24.86 -11.08
N PRO A 198 -29.72 24.20 -12.25
CA PRO A 198 -28.67 24.53 -13.21
C PRO A 198 -28.90 25.92 -13.80
N LEU A 199 -27.80 26.64 -14.10
CA LEU A 199 -27.85 27.90 -14.85
C LEU A 199 -28.30 27.65 -16.30
N ALA A 200 -27.91 26.51 -16.87
CA ALA A 200 -28.33 26.08 -18.19
C ALA A 200 -28.22 24.56 -18.34
N ALA A 201 -29.07 23.99 -19.20
CA ALA A 201 -28.94 22.62 -19.66
C ALA A 201 -28.26 22.55 -21.04
N ARG A 202 -27.45 21.52 -21.26
CA ARG A 202 -26.85 21.15 -22.55
C ARG A 202 -27.23 19.70 -22.88
N SER A 203 -26.98 19.27 -24.12
CA SER A 203 -27.35 17.92 -24.57
C SER A 203 -26.66 16.80 -23.79
N THR A 204 -25.42 17.02 -23.32
CA THR A 204 -24.63 16.00 -22.61
C THR A 204 -24.26 16.40 -21.18
N GLY A 205 -24.73 17.54 -20.68
CA GLY A 205 -24.31 18.03 -19.38
C GLY A 205 -25.08 19.24 -18.89
N MET A 206 -24.78 19.64 -17.66
CA MET A 206 -25.46 20.73 -16.97
C MET A 206 -24.46 21.80 -16.56
N VAL A 207 -24.91 23.05 -16.60
CA VAL A 207 -24.11 24.20 -16.18
C VAL A 207 -24.50 24.63 -14.78
N PHE A 208 -23.52 24.72 -13.89
CA PHE A 208 -23.69 25.19 -12.51
C PHE A 208 -22.76 26.36 -12.20
N ALA A 209 -23.16 27.25 -11.30
CA ALA A 209 -22.24 28.24 -10.75
C ALA A 209 -21.10 27.53 -10.00
N ALA A 210 -19.86 27.98 -10.19
CA ALA A 210 -18.71 27.40 -9.51
C ALA A 210 -18.68 27.84 -8.04
N ALA A 211 -18.39 26.92 -7.12
CA ALA A 211 -18.28 27.22 -5.70
C ALA A 211 -17.21 28.32 -5.44
N PRO A 212 -17.45 29.28 -4.53
CA PRO A 212 -16.47 30.31 -4.19
C PRO A 212 -15.11 29.74 -3.78
N GLY A 213 -15.09 28.62 -3.04
CA GLY A 213 -13.86 27.92 -2.67
C GLY A 213 -13.08 27.38 -3.86
N LEU A 214 -13.77 26.87 -4.90
CA LEU A 214 -13.14 26.43 -6.14
C LEU A 214 -12.53 27.62 -6.89
N ILE A 215 -13.26 28.73 -6.99
CA ILE A 215 -12.79 29.96 -7.65
C ILE A 215 -11.55 30.51 -6.95
N ALA A 216 -11.57 30.57 -5.61
CA ALA A 216 -10.43 31.01 -4.81
C ALA A 216 -9.22 30.09 -5.01
N ARG A 217 -9.43 28.77 -5.05
CA ARG A 217 -8.37 27.77 -5.23
C ARG A 217 -7.73 27.82 -6.61
N LEU A 218 -8.52 27.99 -7.67
CA LEU A 218 -8.00 27.97 -9.05
C LEU A 218 -7.60 29.36 -9.57
N GLY A 219 -8.11 30.43 -8.95
CA GLY A 219 -7.94 31.81 -9.40
C GLY A 219 -8.87 32.17 -10.56
N ALA A 220 -9.52 33.34 -10.48
CA ALA A 220 -10.52 33.78 -11.47
C ALA A 220 -9.98 33.86 -12.92
N ALA A 221 -8.68 34.08 -13.09
CA ALA A 221 -8.01 34.11 -14.39
C ALA A 221 -7.98 32.75 -15.10
N THR A 222 -8.17 31.64 -14.37
CA THR A 222 -8.20 30.28 -14.93
C THR A 222 -9.45 30.05 -15.79
N TRP A 223 -10.53 30.80 -15.57
CA TRP A 223 -11.76 30.65 -16.34
C TRP A 223 -11.65 31.31 -17.72
N PRO A 224 -11.85 30.54 -18.82
CA PRO A 224 -11.68 31.07 -20.16
C PRO A 224 -12.75 32.13 -20.46
N ALA A 225 -12.37 33.17 -21.21
CA ALA A 225 -13.30 34.22 -21.65
C ALA A 225 -14.37 33.67 -22.61
N GLN A 226 -14.02 32.67 -23.42
CA GLN A 226 -14.90 32.00 -24.38
C GLN A 226 -14.64 30.50 -24.40
N GLY A 227 -15.67 29.72 -24.74
CA GLY A 227 -15.57 28.28 -24.85
C GLY A 227 -15.46 27.59 -23.49
N SER A 228 -14.69 26.51 -23.44
CA SER A 228 -14.52 25.69 -22.23
C SER A 228 -13.14 25.05 -22.19
N ILE A 229 -12.60 24.89 -20.98
CA ILE A 229 -11.38 24.13 -20.75
C ILE A 229 -11.65 23.01 -19.75
N ALA A 230 -10.99 21.87 -19.93
CA ALA A 230 -11.04 20.79 -18.94
C ALA A 230 -10.48 21.26 -17.59
N ILE A 231 -11.09 20.82 -16.48
CA ILE A 231 -10.51 21.05 -15.15
C ILE A 231 -9.13 20.38 -15.07
N GLY A 232 -8.96 19.22 -15.73
CA GLY A 232 -7.68 18.56 -15.90
C GLY A 232 -7.00 18.28 -14.56
N PRO A 233 -5.69 18.59 -14.40
CA PRO A 233 -4.95 18.30 -13.17
C PRO A 233 -5.40 19.14 -11.96
N ARG A 234 -6.32 20.10 -12.15
CA ARG A 234 -6.89 20.93 -11.09
C ARG A 234 -8.02 20.24 -10.32
N LEU A 235 -8.49 19.07 -10.77
CA LEU A 235 -9.40 18.22 -10.00
C LEU A 235 -8.60 17.55 -8.87
N SER A 236 -8.80 18.05 -7.65
CA SER A 236 -8.09 17.64 -6.45
C SER A 236 -8.69 16.37 -5.83
N ALA A 237 -7.92 15.68 -4.97
CA ALA A 237 -8.40 14.51 -4.25
C ALA A 237 -9.69 14.77 -3.45
N ASP A 238 -9.89 16.00 -3.00
CA ASP A 238 -11.07 16.41 -2.23
C ASP A 238 -12.31 16.63 -3.10
N ASP A 239 -12.17 16.71 -4.43
CA ASP A 239 -13.30 16.99 -5.33
C ASP A 239 -14.09 15.72 -5.73
N PHE A 240 -13.58 14.52 -5.42
CA PHE A 240 -14.22 13.26 -5.82
C PHE A 240 -13.91 12.09 -4.89
N PHE A 241 -14.73 11.04 -4.99
CA PHE A 241 -14.51 9.75 -4.35
C PHE A 241 -14.91 8.63 -5.30
N PHE A 242 -14.68 7.38 -4.91
CA PHE A 242 -15.11 6.21 -5.66
C PHE A 242 -16.02 5.34 -4.81
N GLU A 243 -17.01 4.74 -5.47
CA GLU A 243 -17.76 3.60 -4.93
C GLU A 243 -17.47 2.35 -5.76
N ARG A 244 -17.57 1.20 -5.08
CA ARG A 244 -17.29 -0.11 -5.65
C ARG A 244 -18.12 -1.16 -4.94
N GLU A 245 -18.94 -1.87 -5.70
CA GLU A 245 -19.65 -3.07 -5.28
C GLU A 245 -18.73 -4.28 -5.42
N PHE A 246 -18.53 -4.96 -4.30
CA PHE A 246 -17.73 -6.18 -4.24
C PHE A 246 -18.68 -7.37 -4.17
N VAL A 247 -18.89 -8.02 -5.31
CA VAL A 247 -19.84 -9.15 -5.45
C VAL A 247 -19.22 -10.47 -4.97
N ASN A 248 -17.90 -10.52 -4.72
CA ASN A 248 -17.22 -11.76 -4.35
C ASN A 248 -17.56 -12.18 -2.91
N PRO A 249 -18.07 -13.40 -2.68
CA PRO A 249 -18.31 -13.92 -1.34
C PRO A 249 -17.00 -14.12 -0.55
N ASP A 250 -15.88 -14.35 -1.25
CA ASP A 250 -14.57 -14.39 -0.61
C ASP A 250 -13.99 -12.97 -0.47
N LEU A 251 -14.30 -12.34 0.67
CA LEU A 251 -13.82 -11.00 1.04
C LEU A 251 -12.30 -10.85 0.91
N SER A 252 -11.55 -11.94 1.05
CA SER A 252 -10.09 -11.93 1.02
C SER A 252 -9.50 -11.77 -0.39
N LYS A 253 -10.30 -11.97 -1.46
CA LYS A 253 -9.86 -11.76 -2.85
C LYS A 253 -9.82 -10.29 -3.23
N ASP A 254 -10.72 -9.50 -2.66
CA ASP A 254 -10.85 -8.07 -2.95
C ASP A 254 -10.23 -7.20 -1.84
N GLN A 255 -9.62 -7.83 -0.83
CA GLN A 255 -9.08 -7.13 0.35
C GLN A 255 -8.09 -6.02 -0.02
N LEU A 256 -7.23 -6.25 -1.03
CA LEU A 256 -6.27 -5.24 -1.50
C LEU A 256 -6.98 -4.01 -2.08
N GLU A 257 -7.99 -4.20 -2.92
CA GLU A 257 -8.77 -3.10 -3.49
C GLU A 257 -9.57 -2.37 -2.40
N ARG A 258 -10.17 -3.11 -1.47
CA ARG A 258 -10.86 -2.55 -0.30
C ARG A 258 -9.94 -1.71 0.58
N ASN A 259 -8.68 -2.12 0.76
CA ASN A 259 -7.69 -1.38 1.55
C ASN A 259 -7.37 0.00 0.93
N ILE A 260 -7.26 0.08 -0.39
CA ILE A 260 -6.82 1.30 -1.09
C ILE A 260 -7.98 2.17 -1.61
N LEU A 261 -9.18 1.60 -1.80
CA LEU A 261 -10.36 2.29 -2.33
C LEU A 261 -10.66 3.63 -1.61
N PRO A 262 -10.69 3.72 -0.27
CA PRO A 262 -10.95 4.99 0.41
C PRO A 262 -9.92 6.07 0.09
N THR A 263 -8.68 5.67 -0.20
CA THR A 263 -7.56 6.57 -0.49
C THR A 263 -7.35 6.83 -1.99
N MET A 264 -8.19 6.24 -2.85
CA MET A 264 -8.04 6.31 -4.29
C MET A 264 -7.91 7.74 -4.84
N PRO A 265 -8.65 8.76 -4.35
CA PRO A 265 -8.46 10.12 -4.81
C PRO A 265 -7.04 10.67 -4.61
N TRP A 266 -6.41 10.39 -3.46
CA TRP A 266 -5.03 10.80 -3.19
C TRP A 266 -4.02 9.97 -3.97
N ILE A 267 -4.30 8.68 -4.20
CA ILE A 267 -3.48 7.83 -5.05
C ILE A 267 -3.41 8.40 -6.48
N LEU A 268 -4.55 8.71 -7.09
CA LEU A 268 -4.63 9.14 -8.48
C LEU A 268 -4.16 10.57 -8.73
N THR A 269 -4.20 11.43 -7.71
CA THR A 269 -3.69 12.80 -7.79
C THR A 269 -2.22 12.94 -7.36
N SER A 270 -1.62 11.88 -6.81
CA SER A 270 -0.21 11.86 -6.43
C SER A 270 0.72 11.85 -7.63
N LYS A 271 1.91 12.44 -7.48
CA LYS A 271 3.01 12.34 -8.46
C LYS A 271 3.51 10.90 -8.61
N GLN A 272 3.36 10.06 -7.58
CA GLN A 272 3.80 8.68 -7.56
C GLN A 272 2.64 7.78 -7.09
N PRO A 273 1.68 7.47 -7.98
CA PRO A 273 0.47 6.76 -7.60
C PRO A 273 0.74 5.37 -7.01
N LEU A 274 1.67 4.61 -7.59
CA LEU A 274 1.96 3.25 -7.13
C LEU A 274 2.63 3.23 -5.75
N LEU A 275 3.56 4.16 -5.48
CA LEU A 275 4.12 4.32 -4.14
C LEU A 275 3.03 4.71 -3.13
N THR A 276 2.16 5.65 -3.50
CA THR A 276 1.07 6.11 -2.64
C THR A 276 0.08 4.97 -2.33
N ALA A 277 -0.25 4.15 -3.32
CA ALA A 277 -1.11 2.99 -3.16
C ALA A 277 -0.48 1.90 -2.28
N ALA A 278 0.81 1.63 -2.46
CA ALA A 278 1.53 0.65 -1.63
C ALA A 278 1.62 1.12 -0.17
N ARG A 279 1.86 2.41 0.09
CA ARG A 279 1.80 3.02 1.43
C ARG A 279 0.41 2.88 2.05
N ALA A 280 -0.63 3.27 1.30
CA ALA A 280 -2.02 3.16 1.76
C ALA A 280 -2.38 1.72 2.15
N ASN A 281 -1.98 0.74 1.33
CA ASN A 281 -2.21 -0.67 1.62
C ASN A 281 -1.45 -1.13 2.87
N THR A 282 -0.18 -0.77 3.03
CA THR A 282 0.59 -1.11 4.24
C THR A 282 -0.08 -0.57 5.50
N ILE A 283 -0.54 0.68 5.48
CA ILE A 283 -1.22 1.32 6.61
C ILE A 283 -2.54 0.61 6.94
N ALA A 284 -3.39 0.36 5.93
CA ALA A 284 -4.67 -0.34 6.12
C ALA A 284 -4.50 -1.78 6.59
N GLU A 285 -3.51 -2.48 6.02
CA GLU A 285 -3.27 -3.89 6.30
C GLU A 285 -2.67 -4.09 7.70
N PHE A 286 -1.80 -3.19 8.15
CA PHE A 286 -1.33 -3.17 9.52
C PHE A 286 -2.50 -3.04 10.50
N ASP A 287 -3.39 -2.04 10.30
CA ASP A 287 -4.58 -1.83 11.14
C ASP A 287 -5.48 -3.06 11.20
N ARG A 288 -5.70 -3.71 10.05
CA ARG A 288 -6.51 -4.93 9.95
C ARG A 288 -5.87 -6.12 10.67
N ALA A 289 -4.58 -6.35 10.44
CA ALA A 289 -3.87 -7.51 10.93
C ALA A 289 -3.58 -7.45 12.42
N TYR A 290 -3.13 -6.30 12.96
CA TYR A 290 -2.84 -6.20 14.39
C TYR A 290 -4.10 -6.45 15.22
N ARG A 291 -5.28 -5.98 14.78
CA ARG A 291 -6.55 -6.22 15.47
C ARG A 291 -6.88 -7.70 15.54
N SER A 292 -6.63 -8.43 14.44
CA SER A 292 -6.83 -9.88 14.41
C SER A 292 -5.84 -10.60 15.32
N LEU A 293 -4.55 -10.26 15.25
CA LEU A 293 -3.50 -10.86 16.09
C LEU A 293 -3.75 -10.61 17.58
N ALA A 294 -4.07 -9.37 17.97
CA ALA A 294 -4.31 -8.99 19.36
C ALA A 294 -5.51 -9.69 20.00
N GLN A 295 -6.44 -10.20 19.18
CA GLN A 295 -7.63 -10.92 19.63
C GLN A 295 -7.50 -12.44 19.52
N PHE A 296 -6.46 -12.95 18.84
CA PHE A 296 -6.37 -14.38 18.53
C PHE A 296 -5.91 -15.21 19.74
N PRO A 297 -6.74 -16.11 20.30
CA PRO A 297 -6.47 -16.74 21.60
C PRO A 297 -5.20 -17.61 21.65
N ARG A 298 -4.81 -18.25 20.54
CA ARG A 298 -3.63 -19.13 20.50
C ARG A 298 -2.29 -18.38 20.60
N LEU A 299 -2.30 -17.06 20.51
CA LEU A 299 -1.11 -16.22 20.69
C LEU A 299 -0.89 -15.82 22.15
N ARG A 300 -1.84 -16.10 23.06
CA ARG A 300 -1.66 -15.79 24.50
C ARG A 300 -0.49 -16.59 25.07
N GLY A 301 0.33 -15.95 25.90
CA GLY A 301 1.51 -16.60 26.48
C GLY A 301 2.67 -16.78 25.50
N LYS A 302 2.69 -16.07 24.37
CA LYS A 302 3.80 -16.09 23.41
C LYS A 302 4.31 -14.69 23.16
N ASN A 303 5.62 -14.56 22.95
CA ASN A 303 6.19 -13.36 22.37
C ASN A 303 5.85 -13.30 20.88
N LEU A 304 5.35 -12.17 20.43
CA LEU A 304 5.03 -11.89 19.03
C LEU A 304 5.50 -10.49 18.68
N LEU A 305 6.35 -10.40 17.66
CA LEU A 305 6.66 -9.14 17.00
C LEU A 305 5.99 -9.15 15.62
N PHE A 306 5.02 -8.26 15.41
CA PHE A 306 4.42 -7.99 14.11
C PHE A 306 4.92 -6.64 13.60
N LEU A 307 5.57 -6.62 12.45
CA LEU A 307 6.14 -5.43 11.85
C LEU A 307 5.58 -5.25 10.43
N ALA A 308 5.13 -4.03 10.12
CA ALA A 308 4.66 -3.67 8.78
C ALA A 308 5.56 -2.60 8.16
N GLY A 309 5.64 -2.63 6.84
CA GLY A 309 6.38 -1.62 6.07
C GLY A 309 6.18 -1.74 4.57
N LEU A 310 7.12 -1.21 3.82
CA LEU A 310 7.12 -1.19 2.37
C LEU A 310 8.45 -1.73 1.84
N ASN A 311 8.37 -2.69 0.93
CA ASN A 311 9.52 -3.15 0.15
C ASN A 311 9.68 -2.26 -1.08
N ILE A 312 10.87 -1.67 -1.22
CA ILE A 312 11.27 -0.94 -2.42
C ILE A 312 12.17 -1.86 -3.22
N ASP A 313 11.67 -2.33 -4.35
CA ASP A 313 12.39 -3.23 -5.25
C ASP A 313 13.18 -2.39 -6.23
N ILE A 314 14.49 -2.27 -6.00
CA ILE A 314 15.36 -1.50 -6.88
C ILE A 314 15.55 -2.30 -8.16
N SER A 315 15.25 -1.67 -9.29
CA SER A 315 15.38 -2.27 -10.61
C SER A 315 16.81 -2.75 -10.82
N PRO A 316 17.01 -4.04 -11.12
CA PRO A 316 18.36 -4.58 -11.27
C PRO A 316 18.99 -4.14 -12.59
N TYR A 317 20.32 -4.20 -12.64
CA TYR A 317 21.09 -4.07 -13.87
C TYR A 317 21.28 -5.42 -14.57
N PRO A 318 21.47 -5.44 -15.91
CA PRO A 318 21.87 -6.65 -16.62
C PRO A 318 23.11 -7.29 -16.00
N GLY A 319 23.04 -8.58 -15.68
CA GLY A 319 24.13 -9.33 -15.04
C GLY A 319 24.01 -9.49 -13.53
N GLU A 320 23.13 -8.75 -12.87
CA GLU A 320 22.79 -8.99 -11.46
C GLU A 320 21.92 -10.24 -11.32
N HIS A 321 22.18 -11.06 -10.29
CA HIS A 321 21.44 -12.30 -10.06
C HIS A 321 20.22 -12.12 -9.14
N PHE A 322 20.30 -11.19 -8.18
CA PHE A 322 19.22 -10.89 -7.24
C PHE A 322 19.05 -9.37 -7.16
N PRO A 323 17.80 -8.87 -7.06
CA PRO A 323 17.57 -7.45 -6.94
C PRO A 323 17.96 -6.95 -5.55
N LEU A 324 18.41 -5.70 -5.51
CA LEU A 324 18.51 -4.96 -4.26
C LEU A 324 17.09 -4.60 -3.79
N THR A 325 16.71 -5.04 -2.60
CA THR A 325 15.47 -4.62 -1.95
C THR A 325 15.81 -3.76 -0.73
N LYS A 326 15.09 -2.65 -0.57
CA LYS A 326 15.12 -1.87 0.67
C LYS A 326 13.80 -2.05 1.43
N PHE A 327 13.89 -2.08 2.75
CA PHE A 327 12.74 -2.11 3.64
C PHE A 327 12.53 -0.72 4.25
N MET A 328 11.30 -0.23 4.21
CA MET A 328 10.89 1.00 4.85
C MET A 328 9.88 0.68 5.95
N PRO A 329 10.28 0.76 7.23
CA PRO A 329 9.38 0.47 8.34
C PRO A 329 8.20 1.46 8.38
N TRP A 330 7.01 0.96 8.74
CA TRP A 330 5.83 1.79 9.03
C TRP A 330 5.51 1.77 10.52
N ALA A 331 5.21 0.59 11.06
CA ALA A 331 4.80 0.43 12.45
C ALA A 331 5.03 -1.01 12.92
N ALA A 332 5.08 -1.21 14.23
CA ALA A 332 5.16 -2.53 14.83
C ALA A 332 4.23 -2.71 16.03
N TYR A 333 3.67 -3.90 16.16
CA TYR A 333 2.93 -4.38 17.31
C TYR A 333 3.76 -5.45 18.02
N LEU A 334 4.08 -5.21 19.29
CA LEU A 334 4.76 -6.17 20.14
C LEU A 334 3.78 -6.70 21.18
N GLN A 335 3.75 -8.02 21.32
CA GLN A 335 3.11 -8.71 22.43
C GLN A 335 4.16 -9.57 23.15
N ARG A 336 4.12 -9.56 24.48
CA ARG A 336 5.00 -10.38 25.30
C ARG A 336 4.26 -11.57 25.91
N GLU A 337 5.03 -12.56 26.35
CA GLU A 337 4.54 -13.76 27.03
C GLU A 337 3.70 -13.43 28.28
N ASP A 338 4.02 -12.36 29.01
CA ASP A 338 3.26 -11.87 30.17
C ASP A 338 1.92 -11.18 29.81
N GLY A 339 1.62 -11.04 28.52
CA GLY A 339 0.42 -10.40 28.01
C GLY A 339 0.52 -8.88 27.81
N SER A 340 1.65 -8.26 28.18
CA SER A 340 1.90 -6.85 27.88
C SER A 340 2.03 -6.59 26.38
N ARG A 341 1.63 -5.39 25.96
CA ARG A 341 1.49 -5.00 24.56
C ARG A 341 2.05 -3.61 24.36
N GLU A 342 2.71 -3.42 23.23
CA GLU A 342 3.30 -2.14 22.83
C GLU A 342 3.02 -1.90 21.35
N MET A 343 2.71 -0.65 21.00
CA MET A 343 2.63 -0.17 19.62
C MET A 343 3.80 0.76 19.39
N LEU A 344 4.49 0.59 18.27
CA LEU A 344 5.62 1.41 17.85
C LEU A 344 5.26 2.08 16.55
N GLU A 345 5.24 3.41 16.58
CA GLU A 345 5.11 4.23 15.39
C GLU A 345 6.44 4.26 14.63
N GLN A 346 6.43 4.86 13.44
CA GLN A 346 7.54 4.78 12.49
C GLN A 346 8.89 5.25 13.07
N ASP A 347 8.91 6.39 13.77
CA ASP A 347 10.13 6.97 14.34
C ASP A 347 10.74 6.06 15.40
N ASP A 348 9.94 5.67 16.41
CA ASP A 348 10.36 4.76 17.48
C ASP A 348 10.89 3.43 16.91
N LEU A 349 10.23 2.89 15.88
CA LEU A 349 10.63 1.65 15.25
C LEU A 349 11.99 1.77 14.54
N ILE A 350 12.21 2.86 13.82
CA ILE A 350 13.48 3.11 13.14
C ILE A 350 14.61 3.29 14.15
N GLU A 351 14.39 4.05 15.23
CA GLU A 351 15.36 4.21 16.30
C GLU A 351 15.71 2.86 16.95
N ARG A 352 14.71 2.02 17.24
CA ARG A 352 14.95 0.68 17.80
C ARG A 352 15.76 -0.22 16.89
N LEU A 353 15.49 -0.21 15.57
CA LEU A 353 16.26 -0.96 14.59
C LEU A 353 17.69 -0.39 14.41
N ALA A 354 17.84 0.94 14.42
CA ALA A 354 19.12 1.63 14.29
C ALA A 354 20.04 1.35 15.48
N ALA A 355 19.48 1.18 16.68
CA ALA A 355 20.21 0.85 17.90
C ALA A 355 20.76 -0.60 17.91
N GLN A 356 20.30 -1.49 17.01
CA GLN A 356 20.81 -2.85 16.93
C GLN A 356 22.06 -2.95 16.05
N PRO A 357 22.96 -3.91 16.29
CA PRO A 357 24.01 -4.26 15.33
C PRO A 357 23.43 -4.71 13.99
N ASP A 358 24.12 -4.43 12.89
CA ASP A 358 23.75 -4.90 11.54
C ASP A 358 24.48 -6.17 11.10
N ASP A 359 25.24 -6.78 11.99
CA ASP A 359 25.76 -8.12 11.87
C ASP A 359 24.96 -9.10 12.75
N ASN A 360 24.84 -10.34 12.30
CA ASN A 360 24.29 -11.43 13.09
C ASN A 360 25.32 -12.56 13.08
N PRO A 361 26.07 -12.77 14.19
CA PRO A 361 27.10 -13.79 14.25
C PRO A 361 26.53 -15.22 14.23
N SER A 362 25.23 -15.39 14.47
CA SER A 362 24.51 -16.67 14.45
C SER A 362 23.80 -16.97 13.12
N GLN A 363 24.02 -16.16 12.07
CA GLN A 363 23.42 -16.41 10.76
C GLN A 363 23.91 -17.73 10.15
N LEU A 364 23.04 -18.41 9.41
CA LEU A 364 23.37 -19.65 8.72
C LEU A 364 24.26 -19.39 7.49
N ALA A 365 25.25 -20.26 7.31
CA ALA A 365 25.91 -20.46 6.03
C ALA A 365 25.03 -21.35 5.14
N LEU A 366 24.17 -20.74 4.32
CA LEU A 366 23.16 -21.46 3.52
C LEU A 366 23.78 -22.56 2.64
N ASP A 367 24.92 -22.30 1.99
CA ASP A 367 25.59 -23.29 1.14
C ASP A 367 26.07 -24.52 1.95
N GLN A 368 26.59 -24.28 3.16
CA GLN A 368 26.99 -25.38 4.05
C GLN A 368 25.77 -26.18 4.51
N ALA A 369 24.68 -25.50 4.88
CA ALA A 369 23.44 -26.17 5.26
C ALA A 369 22.86 -27.02 4.11
N ILE A 370 22.88 -26.51 2.87
CA ILE A 370 22.47 -27.25 1.67
C ILE A 370 23.38 -28.48 1.46
N ALA A 371 24.69 -28.31 1.54
CA ALA A 371 25.65 -29.41 1.39
C ALA A 371 25.42 -30.51 2.46
N THR A 372 25.18 -30.12 3.71
CA THR A 372 24.82 -31.06 4.78
C THR A 372 23.52 -31.81 4.46
N MET A 373 22.48 -31.13 3.98
CA MET A 373 21.21 -31.77 3.61
C MET A 373 21.34 -32.76 2.45
N VAL A 374 22.17 -32.47 1.45
CA VAL A 374 22.45 -33.40 0.34
C VAL A 374 23.18 -34.66 0.81
N GLN A 375 24.00 -34.54 1.87
CA GLN A 375 24.72 -35.67 2.46
C GLN A 375 23.87 -36.50 3.45
N HIS A 376 22.71 -35.98 3.89
CA HIS A 376 21.83 -36.71 4.81
C HIS A 376 21.10 -37.87 4.12
N ARG A 377 20.68 -38.84 4.94
CA ARG A 377 20.10 -40.12 4.50
C ARG A 377 18.88 -39.92 3.61
N ASP A 378 18.89 -40.60 2.46
CA ASP A 378 17.69 -40.85 1.66
C ASP A 378 16.66 -41.60 2.53
N VAL A 379 15.55 -40.96 2.85
CA VAL A 379 14.45 -41.54 3.62
C VAL A 379 13.38 -41.98 2.64
N ARG A 380 13.24 -43.30 2.44
CA ARG A 380 12.10 -43.85 1.70
C ARG A 380 10.81 -43.58 2.46
N VAL A 381 10.00 -42.67 1.94
CA VAL A 381 8.62 -42.46 2.39
C VAL A 381 7.81 -43.71 2.05
N ARG A 382 7.22 -44.34 3.07
CA ARG A 382 6.27 -45.45 2.90
C ARG A 382 4.87 -44.93 3.23
N LEU A 383 3.90 -45.32 2.42
CA LEU A 383 2.49 -44.99 2.59
C LEU A 383 1.80 -46.00 3.49
#